data_AF-A0AAT9G3J7-F1
#
_entry.id   AF-A0AAT9G3J7-F1
#
_cell.length_a   1.000
_cell.length_b   1.000
_cell.length_c   1.000
_cell.angle_alpha   90.00
_cell.angle_beta   90.00
_cell.angle_gamma   90.00
#
_symmetry.space_group_name_H-M   'P 1'
#
loop_
_entity.id
_entity.type
_entity.pdbx_description
1 polymer ?
#
loop_
_entity_poly.entity_id
_entity_poly.type
_entity_poly.pdbx_seq_one_letter_code
_entity_poly.pdbx_strand_id
1 'polypeptide(L)'
;MPLPKSIQEEIQKYCESHLPKEDWYEEEFDFIKDFDLKKRIIEEFQSVRYAYKLYEGLKATDVHLRFQIRSQIISYASIYEAVLEYVLNTYYSDTPEYEELTHQDNVPIKICIPQNMRLKLQAELSHDGKEIHTVYYTRKKKQKTSIRFDDKCRTAEKLNLIGKIYSKDSVKDLPAEIIEIYSDRNGIHLIAEQRKEIKYELELGKLAYRRLKPFIEQIKNRLKIDGKYYQ
;
A
#
# COMPACT_ATOMS: atom_id res chain seq x y z
N MET A 1 21.20 -19.58 22.02
CA MET A 1 22.18 -20.40 21.27
C MET A 1 21.54 -20.85 19.97
N PRO A 2 22.24 -20.81 18.83
CA PRO A 2 21.70 -21.29 17.56
C PRO A 2 21.52 -22.82 17.58
N LEU A 3 20.63 -23.33 16.72
CA LEU A 3 20.45 -24.77 16.50
C LEU A 3 21.72 -25.41 15.93
N PRO A 4 21.90 -26.74 16.02
CA PRO A 4 22.95 -27.46 15.30
C PRO A 4 22.94 -27.15 13.80
N LYS A 5 24.13 -27.09 13.18
CA LYS A 5 24.28 -26.70 11.76
C LYS A 5 23.48 -27.59 10.81
N SER A 6 23.45 -28.90 11.06
CA SER A 6 22.64 -29.84 10.27
C SER A 6 21.15 -29.48 10.27
N ILE A 7 20.61 -29.09 11.42
CA ILE A 7 19.21 -28.66 11.55
C ILE A 7 18.98 -27.32 10.83
N GLN A 8 19.93 -26.39 10.94
CA GLN A 8 19.86 -25.12 10.19
C GLN A 8 19.80 -25.36 8.67
N GLU A 9 20.65 -26.25 8.15
CA GLU A 9 20.71 -26.61 6.73
C GLU A 9 19.40 -27.29 6.26
N GLU A 10 18.81 -28.17 7.07
CA GLU A 10 17.51 -28.79 6.77
C GLU A 10 16.37 -27.77 6.73
N ILE A 11 16.32 -26.86 7.70
CA ILE A 11 15.33 -25.78 7.75
C ILE A 11 15.47 -24.87 6.54
N GLN A 12 16.70 -24.45 6.23
CA GLN A 12 17.01 -23.59 5.09
C GLN A 12 16.57 -24.26 3.79
N LYS A 13 16.97 -25.52 3.57
CA LYS A 13 16.59 -26.30 2.39
C LYS A 13 15.07 -26.43 2.25
N TYR A 14 14.36 -26.69 3.33
CA TYR A 14 12.90 -26.77 3.31
C TYR A 14 12.29 -25.44 2.86
N CYS A 15 12.65 -24.32 3.50
CA CYS A 15 12.08 -23.03 3.20
C CYS A 15 12.39 -22.58 1.76
N GLU A 16 13.67 -22.63 1.35
CA GLU A 16 14.14 -22.16 0.05
C GLU A 16 13.59 -22.98 -1.12
N SER A 17 13.34 -24.28 -0.92
CA SER A 17 12.75 -25.13 -1.97
C SER A 17 11.36 -24.70 -2.43
N HIS A 18 10.68 -23.85 -1.63
CA HIS A 18 9.36 -23.32 -1.91
C HIS A 18 9.36 -21.85 -2.38
N LEU A 19 10.53 -21.24 -2.52
CA LEU A 19 10.67 -19.89 -3.04
C LEU A 19 11.05 -19.93 -4.53
N PRO A 20 10.54 -19.00 -5.35
CA PRO A 20 11.09 -18.73 -6.67
C PRO A 20 12.60 -18.45 -6.62
N LYS A 21 13.28 -18.66 -7.76
CA LYS A 21 14.67 -18.26 -7.94
C LYS A 21 14.77 -16.73 -8.08
N GLU A 22 15.96 -16.19 -7.84
CA GLU A 22 16.23 -14.74 -7.91
C GLU A 22 15.75 -14.12 -9.23
N ASP A 23 16.09 -14.74 -10.37
CA ASP A 23 15.71 -14.27 -11.70
C ASP A 23 14.21 -14.08 -11.87
N TRP A 24 13.40 -14.92 -11.21
CA TRP A 24 11.95 -14.80 -11.27
C TRP A 24 11.45 -13.51 -10.60
N TYR A 25 12.04 -13.12 -9.47
CA TYR A 25 11.66 -11.88 -8.79
C TYR A 25 12.08 -10.64 -9.59
N GLU A 26 13.28 -10.70 -10.18
CA GLU A 26 13.78 -9.64 -11.05
C GLU A 26 12.87 -9.43 -12.28
N GLU A 27 12.43 -10.53 -12.90
CA GLU A 27 11.44 -10.50 -13.99
C GLU A 27 10.07 -10.01 -13.52
N GLU A 28 9.62 -10.40 -12.34
CA GLU A 28 8.29 -10.04 -11.83
C GLU A 28 8.17 -8.52 -11.59
N PHE A 29 9.22 -7.88 -11.08
CA PHE A 29 9.27 -6.43 -10.78
C PHE A 29 10.11 -5.61 -11.77
N ASP A 30 10.35 -6.11 -12.99
CA ASP A 30 11.17 -5.47 -14.03
C ASP A 30 10.69 -4.07 -14.49
N PHE A 31 9.43 -3.74 -14.24
CA PHE A 31 8.85 -2.42 -14.45
C PHE A 31 9.26 -1.41 -13.36
N ILE A 32 9.96 -1.81 -12.29
CA ILE A 32 10.52 -0.90 -11.30
C ILE A 32 11.98 -0.65 -11.66
N LYS A 33 12.28 0.58 -12.12
CA LYS A 33 13.61 0.99 -12.60
C LYS A 33 14.51 1.50 -11.47
N ASP A 34 13.91 1.96 -10.37
CA ASP A 34 14.65 2.26 -9.15
C ASP A 34 15.19 0.95 -8.55
N PHE A 35 16.50 0.76 -8.68
CA PHE A 35 17.20 -0.45 -8.25
C PHE A 35 17.07 -0.69 -6.74
N ASP A 36 17.22 0.36 -5.92
CA ASP A 36 17.19 0.23 -4.47
C ASP A 36 15.78 -0.12 -3.99
N LEU A 37 14.76 0.53 -4.56
CA LEU A 37 13.37 0.22 -4.27
C LEU A 37 13.00 -1.20 -4.70
N LYS A 38 13.36 -1.58 -5.93
CA LYS A 38 13.09 -2.92 -6.46
C LYS A 38 13.72 -3.99 -5.58
N LYS A 39 15.01 -3.83 -5.26
CA LYS A 39 15.74 -4.73 -4.37
C LYS A 39 15.02 -4.85 -3.02
N ARG A 40 14.59 -3.73 -2.44
CA ARG A 40 13.88 -3.73 -1.15
C ARG A 40 12.54 -4.48 -1.22
N ILE A 41 11.78 -4.31 -2.30
CA ILE A 41 10.52 -5.04 -2.53
C ILE A 41 10.77 -6.55 -2.66
N ILE A 42 11.81 -6.94 -3.41
CA ILE A 42 12.20 -8.34 -3.58
C ILE A 42 12.61 -8.95 -2.25
N GLU A 43 13.48 -8.29 -1.49
CA GLU A 43 13.91 -8.74 -0.15
C GLU A 43 12.71 -8.92 0.80
N GLU A 44 11.75 -7.98 0.79
CA GLU A 44 10.54 -8.06 1.61
C GLU A 44 9.67 -9.26 1.20
N PHE A 45 9.51 -9.48 -0.12
CA PHE A 45 8.73 -10.61 -0.63
C PHE A 45 9.41 -11.95 -0.30
N GLN A 46 10.72 -12.06 -0.49
CA GLN A 46 11.48 -13.26 -0.11
C GLN A 46 11.36 -13.52 1.39
N SER A 47 11.52 -12.49 2.22
CA SER A 47 11.48 -12.59 3.67
C SER A 47 10.12 -13.08 4.17
N VAL A 48 9.03 -12.51 3.68
CA VAL A 48 7.68 -12.92 4.10
C VAL A 48 7.35 -14.34 3.64
N ARG A 49 7.82 -14.76 2.46
CA ARG A 49 7.64 -16.13 1.95
C ARG A 49 8.46 -17.14 2.73
N TYR A 50 9.71 -16.82 3.03
CA TYR A 50 10.57 -17.65 3.86
C TYR A 50 9.97 -17.82 5.26
N ALA A 51 9.56 -16.72 5.89
CA ALA A 51 8.92 -16.76 7.21
C ALA A 51 7.63 -17.60 7.17
N TYR A 52 6.75 -17.41 6.18
CA TYR A 52 5.57 -18.26 6.01
C TYR A 52 5.93 -19.75 5.99
N LYS A 53 6.94 -20.13 5.21
CA LYS A 53 7.37 -21.52 5.10
C LYS A 53 7.97 -22.06 6.39
N LEU A 54 8.76 -21.27 7.10
CA LEU A 54 9.32 -21.65 8.39
C LEU A 54 8.21 -21.99 9.40
N TYR A 55 7.24 -21.08 9.57
CA TYR A 55 6.13 -21.29 10.50
C TYR A 55 5.17 -22.42 10.06
N GLU A 56 4.97 -22.60 8.75
CA GLU A 56 4.24 -23.74 8.17
C GLU A 56 4.94 -25.07 8.52
N GLY A 57 6.26 -25.15 8.32
CA GLY A 57 7.06 -26.35 8.60
C GLY A 57 7.08 -26.70 10.09
N LEU A 58 7.10 -25.69 10.96
CA LEU A 58 6.97 -25.87 12.42
C LEU A 58 5.55 -26.23 12.87
N LYS A 59 4.57 -26.25 11.95
CA LYS A 59 3.13 -26.39 12.27
C LYS A 59 2.70 -25.43 13.37
N ALA A 60 3.10 -24.17 13.24
CA ALA A 60 2.82 -23.14 14.24
C ALA A 60 1.32 -23.05 14.56
N THR A 61 0.99 -22.99 15.85
CA THR A 61 -0.39 -22.82 16.35
C THR A 61 -0.51 -21.52 17.15
N ASP A 62 -1.76 -21.16 17.46
CA ASP A 62 -2.13 -20.12 18.42
C ASP A 62 -1.42 -18.78 18.23
N VAL A 63 -0.46 -18.46 19.10
CA VAL A 63 0.23 -17.17 19.15
C VAL A 63 1.24 -17.05 18.00
N HIS A 64 1.93 -18.14 17.66
CA HIS A 64 2.91 -18.15 16.59
C HIS A 64 2.25 -18.05 15.21
N LEU A 65 1.12 -18.73 15.02
CA LEU A 65 0.33 -18.60 13.81
C LEU A 65 -0.21 -17.18 13.63
N ARG A 66 -0.71 -16.56 14.70
CA ARG A 66 -1.14 -15.15 14.68
C ARG A 66 -0.01 -14.20 14.28
N PHE A 67 1.16 -14.34 14.89
CA PHE A 67 2.32 -13.51 14.55
C PHE A 67 2.71 -13.67 13.07
N GLN A 68 2.72 -14.91 12.58
CA GLN A 68 3.02 -15.23 11.18
C GLN A 68 2.04 -14.54 10.22
N ILE A 69 0.74 -14.63 10.49
CA ILE A 69 -0.32 -14.01 9.67
C ILE A 69 -0.18 -12.48 9.66
N ARG A 70 0.05 -11.87 10.82
CA ARG A 70 0.25 -10.42 10.94
C ARG A 70 1.44 -9.95 10.13
N SER A 71 2.55 -10.68 10.24
CA SER A 71 3.76 -10.40 9.47
C SER A 71 3.47 -10.46 7.98
N GLN A 72 2.68 -11.43 7.51
CA GLN A 72 2.24 -11.47 6.11
C GLN A 72 1.44 -10.24 5.70
N ILE A 73 0.40 -9.88 6.46
CA ILE A 73 -0.45 -8.73 6.15
C ILE A 73 0.39 -7.45 6.06
N ILE A 74 1.29 -7.22 7.03
CA ILE A 74 2.16 -6.05 7.05
C ILE A 74 3.10 -6.01 5.85
N SER A 75 3.81 -7.11 5.56
CA SER A 75 4.76 -7.15 4.45
C SER A 75 4.07 -6.99 3.10
N TYR A 76 2.97 -7.71 2.84
CA TYR A 76 2.25 -7.57 1.56
C TYR A 76 1.59 -6.20 1.40
N ALA A 77 1.00 -5.63 2.47
CA ALA A 77 0.47 -4.26 2.44
C ALA A 77 1.56 -3.24 2.08
N SER A 78 2.77 -3.43 2.62
CA SER A 78 3.93 -2.57 2.31
C SER A 78 4.39 -2.72 0.86
N ILE A 79 4.38 -3.95 0.31
CA ILE A 79 4.66 -4.20 -1.11
C ILE A 79 3.63 -3.51 -2.00
N TYR A 80 2.32 -3.66 -1.72
CA TYR A 80 1.27 -3.00 -2.48
C TYR A 80 1.42 -1.47 -2.49
N GLU A 81 1.70 -0.89 -1.33
CA GLU A 81 1.95 0.54 -1.21
C GLU A 81 3.15 1.01 -2.01
N ALA A 82 4.30 0.34 -1.85
CA ALA A 82 5.52 0.68 -2.57
C ALA A 82 5.35 0.61 -4.09
N VAL A 83 4.71 -0.46 -4.58
CA VAL A 83 4.47 -0.65 -6.02
C VAL A 83 3.49 0.41 -6.55
N LEU A 84 2.34 0.63 -5.91
CA LEU A 84 1.37 1.63 -6.38
C LEU A 84 1.96 3.04 -6.36
N GLU A 85 2.66 3.40 -5.28
CA GLU A 85 3.26 4.72 -5.17
C GLU A 85 4.32 4.95 -6.26
N TYR A 86 5.19 3.96 -6.51
CA TYR A 86 6.15 4.05 -7.60
C TYR A 86 5.46 4.18 -8.96
N VAL A 87 4.50 3.31 -9.27
CA VAL A 87 3.83 3.30 -10.58
C VAL A 87 3.11 4.61 -10.84
N LEU A 88 2.35 5.12 -9.87
CA LEU A 88 1.62 6.38 -10.00
C LEU A 88 2.58 7.57 -10.18
N ASN A 89 3.65 7.64 -9.40
CA ASN A 89 4.62 8.74 -9.46
C ASN A 89 5.49 8.71 -10.71
N THR A 90 5.90 7.53 -11.17
CA THR A 90 6.86 7.40 -12.27
C THR A 90 6.18 7.38 -13.62
N TYR A 91 5.07 6.66 -13.74
CA TYR A 91 4.43 6.44 -15.04
C TYR A 91 3.19 7.29 -15.27
N TYR A 92 2.51 7.78 -14.23
CA TYR A 92 1.22 8.46 -14.38
C TYR A 92 1.19 9.84 -13.70
N SER A 93 2.34 10.44 -13.40
CA SER A 93 2.39 11.76 -12.75
C SER A 93 1.79 12.89 -13.60
N ASP A 94 1.65 12.66 -14.90
CA ASP A 94 1.14 13.59 -15.90
C ASP A 94 -0.38 13.46 -16.14
N THR A 95 -1.07 12.53 -15.47
CA THR A 95 -2.50 12.32 -15.72
C THR A 95 -3.40 13.17 -14.82
N PRO A 96 -4.63 13.49 -15.28
CA PRO A 96 -5.62 14.20 -14.46
C PRO A 96 -5.96 13.48 -13.15
N GLU A 97 -5.99 12.15 -13.15
CA GLU A 97 -6.30 11.33 -11.97
C GLU A 97 -5.20 11.42 -10.91
N TYR A 98 -3.93 11.50 -11.33
CA TYR A 98 -2.81 11.74 -10.41
C TYR A 98 -2.81 13.18 -9.88
N GLU A 99 -3.17 14.13 -10.73
CA GLU A 99 -3.29 15.54 -10.37
C GLU A 99 -4.42 15.74 -9.34
N GLU A 100 -5.56 15.05 -9.47
CA GLU A 100 -6.65 14.97 -8.47
C GLU A 100 -6.21 14.27 -7.17
N LEU A 101 -5.43 13.20 -7.28
CA LEU A 101 -4.88 12.49 -6.12
C LEU A 101 -3.98 13.40 -5.28
N THR A 102 -3.09 14.15 -5.94
CA THR A 102 -2.01 14.91 -5.29
C THR A 102 -2.37 16.35 -4.95
N HIS A 103 -3.49 16.87 -5.44
CA HIS A 103 -3.94 18.23 -5.14
C HIS A 103 -5.29 18.26 -4.44
N GLN A 104 -5.48 19.30 -3.63
CA GLN A 104 -6.74 19.62 -3.00
C GLN A 104 -7.23 20.94 -3.58
N ASP A 105 -8.46 20.92 -4.10
CA ASP A 105 -9.14 22.13 -4.56
C ASP A 105 -9.75 22.90 -3.38
N ASN A 106 -10.01 24.20 -3.60
CA ASN A 106 -10.67 25.08 -2.64
C ASN A 106 -10.01 25.14 -1.26
N VAL A 107 -8.67 25.12 -1.20
CA VAL A 107 -7.94 25.33 0.05
C VAL A 107 -7.95 26.82 0.40
N PRO A 108 -8.50 27.21 1.56
CA PRO A 108 -8.49 28.61 1.99
C PRO A 108 -7.08 28.99 2.45
N ILE A 109 -6.50 30.02 1.83
CA ILE A 109 -5.23 30.61 2.23
C ILE A 109 -5.50 31.98 2.82
N LYS A 110 -5.06 32.17 4.07
CA LYS A 110 -5.21 33.43 4.80
C LYS A 110 -4.36 34.51 4.15
N ILE A 111 -5.00 35.65 3.87
CA ILE A 111 -4.31 36.85 3.44
C ILE A 111 -3.68 37.51 4.66
N CYS A 112 -2.39 37.84 4.60
CA CYS A 112 -1.73 38.58 5.66
C CYS A 112 -2.14 40.06 5.57
N ILE A 113 -2.93 40.52 6.53
CA ILE A 113 -3.38 41.91 6.64
C ILE A 113 -2.59 42.58 7.78
N PRO A 114 -2.00 43.77 7.56
CA PRO A 114 -1.34 44.52 8.62
C PRO A 114 -2.21 44.68 9.88
N GLN A 115 -1.59 44.59 11.05
CA GLN A 115 -2.31 44.51 12.34
C GLN A 115 -3.28 45.68 12.55
N ASN A 116 -2.88 46.90 12.20
CA ASN A 116 -3.70 48.10 12.30
C ASN A 116 -4.97 48.02 11.43
N MET A 117 -4.89 47.43 10.24
CA MET A 117 -6.03 47.24 9.34
C MET A 117 -6.91 46.06 9.78
N ARG A 118 -6.31 45.00 10.31
CA ARG A 118 -7.03 43.86 10.90
C ARG A 118 -7.91 44.31 12.08
N LEU A 119 -7.37 45.16 12.97
CA LEU A 119 -8.13 45.71 14.10
C LEU A 119 -9.35 46.52 13.65
N LYS A 120 -9.20 47.34 12.60
CA LYS A 120 -10.33 48.07 12.00
C LYS A 120 -11.39 47.12 11.45
N LEU A 121 -10.99 46.09 10.69
CA LEU A 121 -11.91 45.09 10.15
C LEU A 121 -12.66 44.33 11.25
N GLN A 122 -11.99 43.97 12.34
CA GLN A 122 -12.60 43.27 13.47
C GLN A 122 -13.54 44.14 14.31
N ALA A 123 -13.32 45.46 14.34
CA ALA A 123 -14.22 46.39 15.01
C ALA A 123 -15.55 46.54 14.24
N GLU A 124 -15.50 46.49 12.91
CA GLU A 124 -16.66 46.74 12.04
C GLU A 124 -17.44 45.46 11.65
N LEU A 125 -16.76 44.31 11.60
CA LEU A 125 -17.36 43.05 11.16
C LEU A 125 -17.43 42.08 12.34
N SER A 126 -18.64 41.59 12.62
CA SER A 126 -18.89 40.56 13.63
C SER A 126 -19.62 39.38 13.01
N HIS A 127 -19.15 38.16 13.30
CA HIS A 127 -19.85 36.94 12.91
C HIS A 127 -19.73 35.89 14.00
N ASP A 128 -20.85 35.56 14.66
CA ASP A 128 -20.96 34.43 15.59
C ASP A 128 -19.88 34.42 16.70
N GLY A 129 -19.45 35.60 17.15
CA GLY A 129 -18.36 35.75 18.13
C GLY A 129 -16.99 35.24 17.67
N LYS A 130 -16.84 34.88 16.39
CA LYS A 130 -15.61 34.32 15.81
C LYS A 130 -14.76 35.39 15.16
N GLU A 131 -13.45 35.15 15.17
CA GLU A 131 -12.50 36.01 14.47
C GLU A 131 -12.66 35.87 12.95
N ILE A 132 -12.90 36.98 12.27
CA ILE A 132 -13.02 37.00 10.81
C ILE A 132 -11.63 36.98 10.18
N HIS A 133 -11.43 36.06 9.23
CA HIS A 133 -10.22 35.96 8.43
C HIS A 133 -10.57 36.14 6.96
N THR A 134 -9.83 37.03 6.28
CA THR A 134 -9.88 37.14 4.83
C THR A 134 -9.04 36.03 4.22
N VAL A 135 -9.65 35.22 3.37
CA VAL A 135 -9.01 34.11 2.67
C VAL A 135 -9.24 34.24 1.17
N TYR A 136 -8.33 33.67 0.38
CA TYR A 136 -8.61 33.32 -1.02
C TYR A 136 -8.52 31.81 -1.18
N TYR A 137 -9.26 31.27 -2.14
CA TYR A 137 -9.27 29.84 -2.42
C TYR A 137 -8.27 29.52 -3.52
N THR A 138 -7.50 28.46 -3.32
CA THR A 138 -6.53 28.01 -4.31
C THR A 138 -6.46 26.48 -4.35
N ARG A 139 -5.95 25.96 -5.46
CA ARG A 139 -5.57 24.55 -5.58
C ARG A 139 -4.18 24.38 -4.97
N LYS A 140 -4.03 23.47 -4.02
CA LYS A 140 -2.77 23.26 -3.30
C LYS A 140 -2.34 21.80 -3.36
N LYS A 141 -1.05 21.57 -3.57
CA LYS A 141 -0.44 20.24 -3.49
C LYS A 141 -0.52 19.71 -2.06
N LYS A 142 -1.02 18.48 -1.91
CA LYS A 142 -1.07 17.74 -0.65
C LYS A 142 0.34 17.36 -0.21
N GLN A 143 0.54 17.21 1.10
CA GLN A 143 1.77 16.58 1.58
C GLN A 143 1.74 15.10 1.21
N LYS A 144 2.86 14.53 0.77
CA LYS A 144 2.91 13.13 0.34
C LYS A 144 2.38 12.17 1.42
N THR A 145 2.75 12.40 2.68
CA THR A 145 2.32 11.63 3.86
C THR A 145 0.82 11.71 4.16
N SER A 146 0.12 12.71 3.62
CA SER A 146 -1.32 12.91 3.84
C SER A 146 -2.19 12.20 2.81
N ILE A 147 -1.60 11.70 1.71
CA ILE A 147 -2.33 10.98 0.67
C ILE A 147 -2.62 9.57 1.18
N ARG A 148 -3.89 9.23 1.33
CA ARG A 148 -4.30 7.92 1.85
C ARG A 148 -4.01 6.83 0.83
N PHE A 149 -3.66 5.65 1.30
CA PHE A 149 -3.48 4.48 0.45
C PHE A 149 -4.77 4.12 -0.31
N ASP A 150 -5.93 4.24 0.33
CA ASP A 150 -7.24 4.02 -0.30
C ASP A 150 -7.40 4.91 -1.56
N ASP A 151 -6.99 6.18 -1.47
CA ASP A 151 -7.04 7.11 -2.60
C ASP A 151 -6.07 6.68 -3.71
N LYS A 152 -4.86 6.20 -3.37
CA LYS A 152 -3.89 5.63 -4.34
C LYS A 152 -4.51 4.44 -5.09
N CYS A 153 -5.18 3.52 -4.38
CA CYS A 153 -5.87 2.38 -4.98
C CYS A 153 -7.01 2.81 -5.91
N ARG A 154 -7.83 3.78 -5.50
CA ARG A 154 -8.93 4.29 -6.34
C ARG A 154 -8.43 5.05 -7.56
N THR A 155 -7.35 5.81 -7.44
CA THR A 155 -6.69 6.42 -8.60
C THR A 155 -6.14 5.36 -9.54
N ALA A 156 -5.51 4.30 -9.03
CA ALA A 156 -5.04 3.19 -9.85
C ALA A 156 -6.20 2.45 -10.55
N GLU A 157 -7.34 2.31 -9.89
CA GLU A 157 -8.58 1.77 -10.50
C GLU A 157 -9.10 2.67 -11.63
N LYS A 158 -9.18 3.99 -11.41
CA LYS A 158 -9.57 4.97 -12.45
C LYS A 158 -8.65 4.90 -13.68
N LEU A 159 -7.35 4.68 -13.47
CA LEU A 159 -6.33 4.53 -14.51
C LEU A 159 -6.32 3.15 -15.19
N ASN A 160 -7.20 2.24 -14.77
CA ASN A 160 -7.25 0.84 -15.20
C ASN A 160 -5.92 0.07 -14.94
N LEU A 161 -5.13 0.51 -13.95
CA LEU A 161 -3.92 -0.21 -13.50
C LEU A 161 -4.28 -1.47 -12.74
N ILE A 162 -5.36 -1.39 -11.96
CA ILE A 162 -5.91 -2.49 -11.18
C ILE A 162 -7.44 -2.49 -11.31
N GLY A 163 -8.05 -3.66 -11.26
CA GLY A 163 -9.48 -3.84 -11.43
C GLY A 163 -9.94 -5.25 -11.09
N LYS A 164 -11.20 -5.56 -11.41
CA LYS A 164 -11.82 -6.83 -11.02
C LYS A 164 -11.09 -8.05 -11.59
N ILE A 165 -10.97 -9.09 -10.78
CA ILE A 165 -10.48 -10.40 -11.19
C ILE A 165 -11.69 -11.28 -11.51
N TYR A 166 -11.74 -11.77 -12.74
CA TYR A 166 -12.77 -12.67 -13.23
C TYR A 166 -12.26 -14.10 -13.14
N SER A 167 -12.92 -14.93 -12.35
CA SER A 167 -12.72 -16.39 -12.28
C SER A 167 -14.00 -17.09 -12.73
N LYS A 168 -13.90 -18.38 -13.10
CA LYS A 168 -15.05 -19.19 -13.54
C LYS A 168 -16.23 -19.14 -12.56
N ASP A 169 -15.94 -19.04 -11.26
CA ASP A 169 -16.94 -19.17 -10.19
C ASP A 169 -17.19 -17.87 -9.40
N SER A 170 -16.43 -16.81 -9.64
CA SER A 170 -16.59 -15.54 -8.88
C SER A 170 -15.92 -14.35 -9.55
N VAL A 171 -16.47 -13.16 -9.28
CA VAL A 171 -15.84 -11.87 -9.60
C VAL A 171 -15.35 -11.25 -8.29
N LYS A 172 -14.08 -10.86 -8.26
CA LYS A 172 -13.42 -10.33 -7.07
C LYS A 172 -12.93 -8.91 -7.33
N ASP A 173 -13.23 -8.00 -6.42
CA ASP A 173 -12.82 -6.60 -6.49
C ASP A 173 -11.41 -6.46 -5.91
N LEU A 174 -10.38 -6.55 -6.77
CA LEU A 174 -8.99 -6.47 -6.35
C LEU A 174 -8.66 -5.13 -5.63
N PRO A 175 -9.05 -3.95 -6.15
CA PRO A 175 -8.86 -2.70 -5.43
C PRO A 175 -9.46 -2.73 -4.01
N ALA A 176 -10.70 -3.19 -3.86
CA ALA A 176 -11.34 -3.26 -2.55
C ALA A 176 -10.63 -4.23 -1.59
N GLU A 177 -10.24 -5.42 -2.07
CA GLU A 177 -9.50 -6.40 -1.25
C GLU A 177 -8.12 -5.87 -0.84
N ILE A 178 -7.40 -5.15 -1.71
CA ILE A 178 -6.10 -4.54 -1.36
C ILE A 178 -6.28 -3.44 -0.30
N ILE A 179 -7.33 -2.62 -0.41
CA ILE A 179 -7.67 -1.61 0.61
C ILE A 179 -7.97 -2.28 1.95
N GLU A 180 -8.71 -3.39 1.96
CA GLU A 180 -9.01 -4.17 3.16
C GLU A 180 -7.73 -4.71 3.80
N ILE A 181 -6.85 -5.36 3.02
CA ILE A 181 -5.55 -5.86 3.47
C ILE A 181 -4.71 -4.74 4.10
N TYR A 182 -4.67 -3.56 3.47
CA TYR A 182 -3.91 -2.42 3.99
C TYR A 182 -4.53 -1.84 5.26
N SER A 183 -5.86 -1.75 5.33
CA SER A 183 -6.57 -1.29 6.53
C SER A 183 -6.31 -2.24 7.72
N ASP A 184 -6.27 -3.55 7.46
CA ASP A 184 -5.98 -4.54 8.48
C ASP A 184 -4.57 -4.47 9.03
N ARG A 185 -3.60 -3.89 8.31
CA ARG A 185 -2.29 -3.54 8.87
C ARG A 185 -2.43 -2.73 10.15
N ASN A 186 -3.38 -1.80 10.21
CA ASN A 186 -3.66 -0.99 11.40
C ASN A 186 -4.52 -1.76 12.43
N GLY A 187 -5.28 -2.77 12.00
CA GLY A 187 -6.03 -3.69 12.85
C GLY A 187 -5.16 -4.63 13.70
N ILE A 188 -3.86 -4.71 13.40
CA ILE A 188 -2.85 -5.50 14.12
C ILE A 188 -2.42 -4.82 15.44
N HIS A 189 -2.94 -3.63 15.74
CA HIS A 189 -2.82 -3.05 17.08
C HIS A 189 -3.62 -3.90 18.08
N LEU A 190 -2.96 -4.37 19.16
CA LEU A 190 -3.49 -5.28 20.19
C LEU A 190 -4.91 -4.93 20.70
N ILE A 191 -5.30 -3.65 20.68
CA ILE A 191 -6.62 -3.15 21.11
C ILE A 191 -7.71 -3.41 20.05
N ALA A 192 -7.38 -3.33 18.76
CA ALA A 192 -8.32 -3.62 17.67
C ALA A 192 -8.59 -5.13 17.53
N GLU A 193 -7.62 -5.96 17.91
CA GLU A 193 -7.66 -7.42 17.82
C GLU A 193 -8.61 -8.08 18.81
N GLN A 194 -8.94 -7.44 19.93
CA GLN A 194 -9.94 -7.94 20.89
C GLN A 194 -11.31 -8.20 20.24
N ARG A 195 -11.57 -7.62 19.06
CA ARG A 195 -12.85 -7.69 18.35
C ARG A 195 -12.86 -8.62 17.14
N LYS A 196 -11.71 -9.16 16.70
CA LYS A 196 -11.59 -9.94 15.43
C LYS A 196 -11.23 -11.41 15.68
N GLU A 197 -11.84 -12.31 14.90
CA GLU A 197 -11.56 -13.75 14.97
C GLU A 197 -10.32 -14.13 14.15
N ILE A 198 -9.46 -15.00 14.71
CA ILE A 198 -8.21 -15.51 14.09
C ILE A 198 -8.47 -16.11 12.69
N LYS A 199 -9.64 -16.72 12.48
CA LYS A 199 -10.00 -17.32 11.17
C LYS A 199 -10.05 -16.29 10.05
N TYR A 200 -10.53 -15.09 10.35
CA TYR A 200 -10.60 -13.99 9.39
C TYR A 200 -9.19 -13.48 9.03
N GLU A 201 -8.32 -13.29 10.03
CA GLU A 201 -6.92 -12.92 9.80
C GLU A 201 -6.18 -13.96 8.93
N LEU A 202 -6.42 -15.24 9.19
CA LEU A 202 -5.78 -16.33 8.45
C LEU A 202 -6.18 -16.34 6.97
N GLU A 203 -7.45 -16.09 6.67
CA GLU A 203 -7.91 -15.95 5.28
C GLU A 203 -7.35 -14.69 4.62
N LEU A 204 -7.25 -13.58 5.34
CA LEU A 204 -6.61 -12.34 4.85
C LEU A 204 -5.13 -12.51 4.52
N GLY A 205 -4.35 -13.19 5.37
CA GLY A 205 -2.94 -13.46 5.09
C GLY A 205 -2.74 -14.26 3.81
N LYS A 206 -3.59 -15.28 3.58
CA LYS A 206 -3.60 -16.04 2.32
C LYS A 206 -4.05 -15.18 1.14
N LEU A 207 -5.05 -14.33 1.34
CA LEU A 207 -5.59 -13.43 0.34
C LEU A 207 -4.50 -12.46 -0.15
N ALA A 208 -3.76 -11.84 0.77
CA ALA A 208 -2.68 -10.92 0.48
C ALA A 208 -1.60 -11.54 -0.41
N TYR A 209 -1.16 -12.76 -0.11
CA TYR A 209 -0.25 -13.46 -1.03
C TYR A 209 -0.91 -13.75 -2.39
N ARG A 210 -2.13 -14.31 -2.40
CA ARG A 210 -2.83 -14.72 -3.63
C ARG A 210 -3.14 -13.56 -4.57
N ARG A 211 -3.31 -12.35 -4.04
CA ARG A 211 -3.63 -11.15 -4.82
C ARG A 211 -2.40 -10.46 -5.40
N LEU A 212 -1.20 -10.75 -4.91
CA LEU A 212 0.01 -10.14 -5.42
C LEU A 212 0.23 -10.42 -6.90
N LYS A 213 0.09 -11.68 -7.33
CA LYS A 213 0.24 -12.05 -8.75
C LYS A 213 -0.72 -11.31 -9.70
N PRO A 214 -2.05 -11.38 -9.53
CA PRO A 214 -2.96 -10.66 -10.43
C PRO A 214 -2.80 -9.15 -10.34
N PHE A 215 -2.38 -8.61 -9.20
CA PHE A 215 -2.05 -7.19 -9.04
C PHE A 215 -0.85 -6.78 -9.93
N ILE A 216 0.25 -7.51 -9.85
CA ILE A 216 1.44 -7.23 -10.68
C ILE A 216 1.14 -7.46 -12.16
N GLU A 217 0.46 -8.55 -12.52
CA GLU A 217 0.11 -8.84 -13.91
C GLU A 217 -0.76 -7.73 -14.53
N GLN A 218 -1.78 -7.24 -13.81
CA GLN A 218 -2.62 -6.14 -14.31
C GLN A 218 -1.81 -4.86 -14.54
N ILE A 219 -0.93 -4.49 -13.61
CA ILE A 219 -0.03 -3.33 -13.76
C ILE A 219 0.87 -3.50 -14.99
N LYS A 220 1.56 -4.64 -15.10
CA LYS A 220 2.46 -4.92 -16.23
C LYS A 220 1.72 -4.86 -17.56
N ASN A 221 0.54 -5.45 -17.62
CA ASN A 221 -0.30 -5.43 -18.83
C ASN A 221 -0.74 -4.00 -19.17
N ARG A 222 -1.18 -3.22 -18.18
CA ARG A 222 -1.60 -1.83 -18.40
C ARG A 222 -0.44 -0.96 -18.88
N LEU A 223 0.74 -1.07 -18.25
CA LEU A 223 1.95 -0.36 -18.67
C LEU A 223 2.36 -0.71 -20.10
N LYS A 224 2.19 -1.97 -20.53
CA LYS A 224 2.43 -2.39 -21.92
C LYS A 224 1.42 -1.78 -22.89
N ILE A 225 0.13 -1.81 -22.55
CA ILE A 225 -0.96 -1.21 -23.35
C ILE A 225 -0.72 0.29 -23.54
N ASP A 226 -0.31 0.98 -22.48
CA ASP A 226 -0.08 2.42 -22.50
C ASP A 226 1.32 2.79 -23.07
N GLY A 227 2.14 1.82 -23.47
CA GLY A 227 3.49 2.05 -24.01
C GLY A 227 4.51 2.59 -23.00
N LYS A 228 4.24 2.46 -21.70
CA LYS A 228 5.06 2.97 -20.59
C LYS A 228 6.03 1.94 -20.00
N TYR A 229 5.87 0.66 -20.33
CA TYR A 229 6.66 -0.45 -19.75
C TYR A 229 8.16 -0.41 -20.08
N TYR A 230 8.51 0.08 -21.27
CA TYR A 230 9.88 0.10 -21.79
C TYR A 230 10.53 1.49 -21.73
N GLN A 231 9.84 2.46 -21.13
CA GLN A 231 10.37 3.79 -20.84
C GLN A 231 11.20 3.74 -19.55
#